data_AF-A0A4Q3FCZ1-F1
#
_entry.id   AF-A0A4Q3FCZ1-F1
#
_cell.length_a   1.000
_cell.length_b   1.000
_cell.length_c   1.000
_cell.angle_alpha   90.00
_cell.angle_beta   90.00
_cell.angle_gamma   90.00
#
_symmetry.space_group_name_H-M   'P 1'
#
loop_
_entity.id
_entity.type
_entity.pdbx_description
1 polymer ?
#
loop_
_entity_poly.entity_id
_entity_poly.type
_entity_poly.pdbx_seq_one_letter_code
_entity_poly.pdbx_strand_id
1 'polypeptide(L)'
;MKINNNYYKSVAILAFMLFAKTVFSQNVGISSSNSFTPDASAALDVSYTSKGLLIPRVALTASNAAGPISSPATSLLVYNTTAAGTAPTNVVPGYYYWNGSAWVMLTTNQSTNFWSTTGNTGTSYPTNYFG
;
A
#
# COMPACT_ATOMS: atom_id res chain seq x y z
N MET A 1 -47.35 -41.57 -17.50
CA MET A 1 -46.73 -40.99 -16.28
C MET A 1 -46.51 -39.50 -16.53
N LYS A 2 -47.27 -38.60 -15.89
CA LYS A 2 -47.10 -37.15 -16.06
C LYS A 2 -46.01 -36.68 -15.10
N ILE A 3 -44.84 -36.31 -15.63
CA ILE A 3 -43.75 -35.73 -14.83
C ILE A 3 -44.19 -34.33 -14.39
N ASN A 4 -44.16 -34.05 -13.08
CA ASN A 4 -44.65 -32.80 -12.53
C ASN A 4 -43.71 -31.63 -12.87
N ASN A 5 -44.30 -30.52 -13.32
CA ASN A 5 -43.58 -29.37 -13.82
C ASN A 5 -42.67 -28.68 -12.77
N ASN A 6 -42.86 -28.99 -11.49
CA ASN A 6 -42.09 -28.36 -10.42
C ASN A 6 -40.69 -28.98 -10.25
N TYR A 7 -40.47 -30.24 -10.67
CA TYR A 7 -39.18 -30.91 -10.50
C TYR A 7 -38.08 -30.32 -11.38
N TYR A 8 -38.37 -29.99 -12.65
CA TYR A 8 -37.35 -29.39 -13.53
C TYR A 8 -36.98 -27.96 -13.11
N LYS A 9 -37.90 -27.22 -12.46
CA LYS A 9 -37.58 -25.88 -11.92
C LYS A 9 -36.59 -26.02 -10.76
N SER A 10 -36.85 -26.97 -9.86
CA SER A 10 -35.94 -27.26 -8.75
C SER A 10 -34.57 -27.75 -9.23
N VAL A 11 -34.52 -28.60 -10.26
CA VAL A 11 -33.25 -29.07 -10.85
C VAL A 11 -32.50 -27.94 -11.55
N ALA A 12 -33.18 -27.06 -12.29
CA ALA A 12 -32.55 -25.90 -12.95
C ALA A 12 -31.98 -24.90 -11.93
N ILE A 13 -32.69 -24.64 -10.82
CA ILE A 13 -32.22 -23.78 -9.74
C ILE A 13 -30.98 -24.38 -9.06
N LEU A 14 -30.98 -25.69 -8.79
CA LEU A 14 -29.85 -26.37 -8.19
C LEU A 14 -28.61 -26.35 -9.11
N ALA A 15 -28.80 -26.57 -10.41
CA ALA A 15 -27.73 -26.47 -11.41
C ALA A 15 -27.13 -25.05 -11.50
N PHE A 16 -27.97 -24.01 -11.44
CA PHE A 16 -27.51 -22.62 -11.42
C PHE A 16 -26.71 -22.28 -10.15
N MET A 17 -27.14 -22.75 -8.97
CA MET A 17 -26.41 -22.55 -7.71
C MET A 17 -25.06 -23.26 -7.69
N LEU A 18 -24.93 -24.41 -8.35
CA LEU A 18 -23.66 -25.14 -8.48
C LEU A 18 -22.68 -24.41 -9.42
N PHE A 19 -23.17 -23.72 -10.44
CA PHE A 19 -22.34 -22.91 -11.35
C PHE A 19 -21.93 -21.55 -10.76
N ALA A 20 -22.72 -20.98 -9.86
CA ALA A 20 -22.45 -19.68 -9.23
C ALA A 20 -21.22 -19.66 -8.29
N LYS A 21 -20.61 -20.82 -7.99
CA LYS A 21 -19.50 -20.96 -7.04
C LYS A 21 -18.11 -20.73 -7.62
N THR A 22 -17.96 -20.43 -8.92
CA THR A 22 -16.64 -20.31 -9.58
C THR A 22 -16.12 -18.88 -9.73
N VAL A 23 -16.75 -17.89 -9.11
CA VAL A 23 -16.23 -16.51 -9.08
C VAL A 23 -15.17 -16.39 -8.00
N PHE A 24 -13.93 -16.77 -8.32
CA PHE A 24 -12.77 -16.43 -7.51
C PHE A 24 -12.52 -14.91 -7.59
N SER A 25 -12.14 -14.30 -6.47
CA SER A 25 -11.58 -12.95 -6.48
C SER A 25 -10.33 -12.96 -7.35
N GLN A 26 -10.33 -12.24 -8.46
CA GLN A 26 -9.16 -12.10 -9.31
C GLN A 26 -8.27 -10.97 -8.77
N ASN A 27 -6.96 -11.11 -8.97
CA ASN A 27 -6.02 -10.00 -8.77
C ASN A 27 -6.28 -8.90 -9.83
N VAL A 28 -5.98 -7.66 -9.46
CA VAL A 28 -6.15 -6.51 -10.36
C VAL A 28 -4.86 -6.31 -11.15
N GLY A 29 -4.92 -6.52 -12.45
CA GLY A 29 -3.84 -6.18 -13.37
C GLY A 29 -4.10 -4.85 -14.08
N ILE A 30 -3.12 -3.95 -14.11
CA ILE A 30 -3.18 -2.74 -14.94
C ILE A 30 -1.95 -2.72 -15.86
N SER A 31 -2.18 -2.94 -17.15
CA SER A 31 -1.11 -2.98 -18.16
C SER A 31 -1.59 -2.45 -19.52
N SER A 32 -0.64 -2.10 -20.40
CA SER A 32 -0.90 -1.84 -21.82
C SER A 32 -0.95 -3.10 -22.69
N SER A 33 -0.61 -4.28 -22.15
CA SER A 33 -0.55 -5.54 -22.91
C SER A 33 -1.76 -6.45 -22.63
N ASN A 34 -2.33 -7.01 -23.69
CA ASN A 34 -3.41 -8.01 -23.59
C ASN A 34 -2.89 -9.41 -23.18
N SER A 35 -1.57 -9.63 -23.18
CA SER A 35 -0.94 -10.88 -22.76
C SER A 35 -0.36 -10.81 -21.33
N PHE A 36 -0.68 -9.75 -20.58
CA PHE A 36 -0.23 -9.59 -19.22
C PHE A 36 -1.03 -10.49 -18.27
N THR A 37 -0.32 -11.30 -17.49
CA THR A 37 -0.88 -12.07 -16.38
C THR A 37 -0.30 -11.50 -15.08
N PRO A 38 -1.12 -10.87 -14.22
CA PRO A 38 -0.68 -10.35 -12.94
C PRO A 38 -0.07 -11.44 -12.06
N ASP A 39 0.95 -11.10 -11.28
CA ASP A 39 1.56 -12.05 -10.34
C ASP A 39 0.51 -12.57 -9.33
N ALA A 40 0.50 -13.89 -9.11
CA ALA A 40 -0.48 -14.56 -8.25
C ALA A 40 -0.37 -14.14 -6.77
N SER A 41 0.78 -13.63 -6.34
CA SER A 41 1.01 -13.10 -4.99
C SER A 41 0.57 -11.65 -4.81
N ALA A 42 0.27 -10.93 -5.91
CA ALA A 42 -0.12 -9.53 -5.88
C ALA A 42 -1.65 -9.37 -5.98
N ALA A 43 -2.23 -8.56 -5.09
CA ALA A 43 -3.63 -8.13 -5.24
C ALA A 43 -3.80 -7.04 -6.31
N LEU A 44 -2.75 -6.23 -6.52
CA LEU A 44 -2.64 -5.22 -7.57
C LEU A 44 -1.25 -5.33 -8.21
N ASP A 45 -1.20 -5.54 -9.52
CA ASP A 45 0.02 -5.58 -10.32
C ASP A 45 -0.08 -4.56 -11.47
N VAL A 46 0.91 -3.68 -11.59
CA VAL A 46 0.92 -2.57 -12.54
C VAL A 46 2.16 -2.71 -13.43
N SER A 47 1.95 -2.95 -14.73
CA SER A 47 3.02 -3.20 -15.69
C SER A 47 2.98 -2.21 -16.85
N TYR A 48 3.83 -1.18 -16.77
CA TYR A 48 4.08 -0.17 -17.78
C TYR A 48 5.57 0.21 -17.80
N THR A 49 6.10 0.60 -18.96
CA THR A 49 7.50 1.05 -19.10
C THR A 49 7.70 2.55 -18.88
N SER A 50 6.63 3.35 -19.01
CA SER A 50 6.67 4.82 -18.98
C SER A 50 5.65 5.46 -18.04
N LYS A 51 4.96 4.65 -17.22
CA LYS A 51 3.95 5.11 -16.26
C LYS A 51 4.24 4.51 -14.89
N GLY A 52 3.96 5.28 -13.85
CA GLY A 52 4.02 4.82 -12.45
C GLY A 52 2.64 4.85 -11.79
N LEU A 53 2.62 4.59 -10.49
CA LEU A 53 1.42 4.65 -9.66
C LEU A 53 1.35 5.99 -8.93
N LEU A 54 0.23 6.71 -9.13
CA LEU A 54 -0.12 7.84 -8.25
C LEU A 54 -0.88 7.32 -7.04
N ILE A 55 -0.22 7.32 -5.90
CA ILE A 55 -0.82 7.09 -4.59
C ILE A 55 -1.71 8.29 -4.20
N PRO A 56 -2.78 8.09 -3.40
CA PRO A 56 -3.61 9.19 -2.90
C PRO A 56 -2.80 10.36 -2.35
N ARG A 57 -3.10 11.57 -2.83
CA ARG A 57 -2.47 12.82 -2.41
C ARG A 57 -3.34 13.51 -1.37
N VAL A 58 -2.77 13.78 -0.20
CA VAL A 58 -3.51 14.34 0.94
C VAL A 58 -2.76 15.51 1.55
N ALA A 59 -3.47 16.45 2.16
CA ALA A 59 -2.88 17.54 2.93
C ALA A 59 -2.88 17.16 4.42
N LEU A 60 -1.75 16.65 4.91
CA LEU A 60 -1.58 16.37 6.33
C LEU A 60 -1.38 17.68 7.10
N THR A 61 -1.95 17.74 8.31
CA THR A 61 -1.79 18.90 9.21
C THR A 61 -0.73 18.66 10.30
N ALA A 62 -0.57 17.41 10.74
CA ALA A 62 0.46 16.95 11.67
C ALA A 62 0.65 15.44 11.54
N SER A 63 1.82 14.92 11.93
CA SER A 63 2.13 13.49 11.81
C SER A 63 1.33 12.63 12.79
N ASN A 64 0.97 13.15 13.96
CA ASN A 64 0.17 12.45 14.97
C ASN A 64 -1.35 12.58 14.78
N ALA A 65 -1.80 13.21 13.69
CA ALA A 65 -3.22 13.37 13.38
C ALA A 65 -3.62 12.40 12.27
N ALA A 66 -4.63 11.55 12.52
CA ALA A 66 -5.15 10.62 11.51
C ALA A 66 -5.70 11.34 10.27
N GLY A 67 -6.29 12.53 10.48
CA GLY A 67 -6.82 13.38 9.42
C GLY A 67 -5.79 13.67 8.31
N PRO A 68 -6.23 13.84 7.05
CA PRO A 68 -7.63 13.96 6.62
C PRO A 68 -8.34 12.62 6.39
N ILE A 69 -7.69 11.48 6.65
CA ILE A 69 -8.30 10.16 6.48
C ILE A 69 -8.86 9.69 7.83
N SER A 70 -10.16 9.43 7.92
CA SER A 70 -10.76 8.88 9.14
C SER A 70 -10.38 7.40 9.31
N SER A 71 -9.86 7.02 10.46
CA SER A 71 -9.46 5.64 10.79
C SER A 71 -8.56 4.99 9.72
N PRO A 72 -7.40 5.59 9.41
CA PRO A 72 -6.50 5.05 8.40
C PRO A 72 -6.03 3.65 8.82
N ALA A 73 -6.05 2.71 7.86
CA ALA A 73 -5.54 1.37 8.09
C ALA A 73 -4.02 1.41 8.34
N THR A 74 -3.51 0.51 9.18
CA THR A 74 -2.07 0.32 9.32
C THR A 74 -1.45 0.00 7.96
N SER A 75 -0.30 0.61 7.67
CA SER A 75 0.41 0.56 6.39
C SER A 75 -0.29 1.28 5.24
N LEU A 76 -1.32 2.10 5.49
CA LEU A 76 -1.91 2.95 4.45
C LEU A 76 -0.88 3.97 3.95
N LEU A 77 -0.57 3.92 2.66
CA LEU A 77 0.40 4.79 2.00
C LEU A 77 -0.29 6.01 1.36
N VAL A 78 0.27 7.19 1.58
CA VAL A 78 -0.19 8.46 0.98
C VAL A 78 0.99 9.32 0.55
N TYR A 79 0.75 10.26 -0.36
CA TYR A 79 1.67 11.37 -0.61
C TYR A 79 1.12 12.63 0.05
N ASN A 80 1.84 13.16 1.04
CA ASN A 80 1.52 14.43 1.67
C ASN A 80 1.91 15.61 0.75
N THR A 81 1.02 16.60 0.60
CA THR A 81 1.22 17.77 -0.25
C THR A 81 1.56 19.05 0.51
N THR A 82 1.51 19.05 1.83
CA THR A 82 1.61 20.27 2.65
C THR A 82 2.80 20.25 3.61
N ALA A 83 3.40 21.42 3.84
CA ALA A 83 4.23 21.66 5.01
C ALA A 83 3.33 22.26 6.11
N ALA A 84 3.20 21.57 7.25
CA ALA A 84 2.26 21.97 8.30
C ALA A 84 2.70 21.48 9.69
N GLY A 85 2.11 22.06 10.73
CA GLY A 85 2.36 21.72 12.12
C GLY A 85 3.65 22.33 12.69
N THR A 86 3.94 22.00 13.94
CA THR A 86 5.14 22.43 14.67
C THR A 86 5.93 21.21 15.14
N ALA A 87 7.25 21.35 15.27
CA ALA A 87 8.09 20.27 15.80
C ALA A 87 7.58 19.79 17.17
N PRO A 88 7.59 18.47 17.45
CA PRO A 88 8.17 17.39 16.65
C PRO A 88 7.22 16.71 15.66
N THR A 89 5.97 17.18 15.55
CA THR A 89 4.91 16.54 14.74
C THR A 89 4.68 17.24 13.40
N ASN A 90 5.57 18.14 13.01
CA ASN A 90 5.48 18.82 11.72
C ASN A 90 5.63 17.81 10.58
N VAL A 91 4.91 18.09 9.49
CA VAL A 91 4.95 17.32 8.25
C VAL A 91 5.47 18.20 7.14
N VAL A 92 6.12 17.58 6.17
CA VAL A 92 6.58 18.19 4.92
C VAL A 92 6.08 17.36 3.73
N PRO A 93 6.00 17.91 2.51
CA PRO A 93 5.61 17.14 1.34
C PRO A 93 6.48 15.89 1.14
N GLY A 94 5.87 14.76 0.82
CA GLY A 94 6.56 13.48 0.69
C GLY A 94 5.67 12.27 0.93
N TYR A 95 6.22 11.07 0.82
CA TYR A 95 5.47 9.83 1.09
C TYR A 95 5.38 9.55 2.58
N TYR A 96 4.20 9.18 3.05
CA TYR A 96 3.95 8.77 4.43
C TYR A 96 3.16 7.47 4.45
N TYR A 97 3.42 6.62 5.44
CA TYR A 97 2.52 5.52 5.77
C TYR A 97 1.98 5.69 7.19
N TRP A 98 0.75 5.20 7.42
CA TRP A 98 0.18 5.16 8.76
C TRP A 98 0.73 3.95 9.53
N ASN A 99 1.35 4.16 10.70
CA ASN A 99 1.91 3.06 11.51
C ASN A 99 0.90 2.45 12.51
N GLY A 100 -0.36 2.88 12.48
CA GLY A 100 -1.39 2.55 13.47
C GLY A 100 -1.71 3.69 14.45
N SER A 101 -0.82 4.67 14.57
CA SER A 101 -0.95 5.81 15.51
C SER A 101 -0.48 7.16 14.96
N ALA A 102 0.43 7.16 13.99
CA ALA A 102 0.99 8.35 13.37
C ALA A 102 1.38 8.10 11.90
N TRP A 103 1.39 9.16 11.12
CA TRP A 103 1.99 9.22 9.79
C TRP A 103 3.51 9.26 9.91
N VAL A 104 4.16 8.25 9.36
CA VAL A 104 5.62 8.13 9.33
C VAL A 104 6.10 8.43 7.93
N MET A 105 7.00 9.42 7.80
CA MET A 105 7.59 9.77 6.51
C MET A 105 8.52 8.65 6.03
N LEU A 106 8.36 8.25 4.77
CA LEU A 106 9.32 7.42 4.07
C LEU A 106 10.50 8.32 3.67
N THR A 107 11.48 8.43 4.56
CA THR A 107 12.72 9.13 4.28
C THR A 107 13.81 8.17 3.81
N THR A 108 14.63 8.62 2.86
CA THR A 108 15.84 7.94 2.40
C THR A 108 17.06 8.30 3.22
N ASN A 109 16.89 8.93 4.40
CA ASN A 109 18.00 9.12 5.32
C ASN A 109 18.44 7.74 5.80
N GLN A 110 19.31 7.10 5.00
CA GLN A 110 20.29 6.12 5.44
C GLN A 110 20.73 6.59 6.82
N SER A 111 20.45 5.79 7.85
CA SER A 111 20.82 6.13 9.22
C SER A 111 22.24 6.72 9.20
N THR A 112 22.39 7.97 9.62
CA THR A 112 23.67 8.67 9.60
C THR A 112 24.65 8.10 10.64
N ASN A 113 24.21 7.08 11.39
CA ASN A 113 24.93 6.46 12.50
C ASN A 113 25.45 5.06 12.13
N PHE A 114 25.95 4.86 10.92
CA PHE A 114 26.72 3.66 10.58
C PHE A 114 28.20 3.97 10.59
N TRP A 115 29.01 3.11 11.21
CA TRP A 115 30.46 3.16 11.02
C TRP A 115 30.83 2.51 9.69
N SER A 116 31.45 3.26 8.78
CA SER A 116 31.96 2.74 7.52
C SER A 116 33.30 2.03 7.75
N THR A 117 33.55 0.92 7.03
CA THR A 117 34.86 0.24 7.03
C THR A 117 35.97 1.10 6.40
N THR A 118 35.60 2.11 5.62
CA THR A 118 36.49 3.12 5.04
C THR A 118 36.52 4.43 5.84
N GLY A 119 35.82 4.50 6.97
CA GLY A 119 35.72 5.70 7.82
C GLY A 119 34.58 6.63 7.44
N ASN A 120 34.14 7.43 8.41
CA ASN A 120 33.07 8.41 8.26
C ASN A 120 33.65 9.83 8.17
N THR A 121 33.05 10.68 7.35
CA THR A 121 33.38 12.11 7.34
C THR A 121 32.91 12.75 8.66
N GLY A 122 33.75 13.59 9.26
CA GLY A 122 33.42 14.29 10.50
C GLY A 122 33.60 13.47 11.79
N THR A 123 34.25 12.30 11.74
CA THR A 123 34.65 11.55 12.95
C THR A 123 36.11 11.79 13.31
N SER A 124 36.38 12.02 14.60
CA SER A 124 37.74 12.12 15.16
C SER A 124 37.89 11.28 16.43
N TYR A 125 39.07 10.73 16.67
CA TYR A 125 39.43 10.19 17.98
C TYR A 125 39.86 11.34 18.92
N PRO A 126 39.49 11.36 20.22
CA PRO A 126 38.75 10.38 21.01
C PRO A 126 37.24 10.69 21.11
N THR A 127 36.68 11.54 20.25
CA THR A 127 35.25 11.91 20.31
C THR A 127 34.34 10.85 19.71
N ASN A 128 34.85 10.05 18.77
CA ASN A 128 34.13 8.99 18.08
C ASN A 128 34.99 7.73 18.13
N TYR A 129 34.55 6.72 18.87
CA TYR A 129 35.25 5.45 19.04
C TYR A 129 34.24 4.33 19.27
N PHE A 130 34.64 3.10 18.94
CA PHE A 130 34.04 1.92 19.54
C PHE A 130 34.58 1.84 20.96
N GLY A 131 33.67 1.70 21.93
CA GLY A 131 34.02 1.63 23.35
C GLY A 131 35.21 0.74 23.65
#